data_AF-A0A934NCQ0-F1
#
_entry.id   AF-A0A934NCQ0-F1
#
_cell.length_a   1.000
_cell.length_b   1.000
_cell.length_c   1.000
_cell.angle_alpha   90.00
_cell.angle_beta   90.00
_cell.angle_gamma   90.00
#
_symmetry.space_group_name_H-M   'P 1'
#
loop_
_entity.id
_entity.type
_entity.pdbx_description
1 polymer ?
#
loop_
_entity_poly.entity_id
_entity_poly.type
_entity_poly.pdbx_seq_one_letter_code
_entity_poly.pdbx_strand_id
1 'polypeptide(L)'
;MEGPLCNDPADEPEAHALCELAAHIHAATAEFSERVAAFDLRNAWGGAGIRSCAHWLSIYAGFDFPTGRGLIAVGAALGALPLTRAAFRTGELSLDKARALASVATAADEEGWVELGRELTAGQLSRICRLYRQAR
;
A
#
# COMPACT_ATOMS: atom_id res chain seq x y z
N MET A 1 47.21 3.32 3.56
CA MET A 1 46.74 3.81 2.25
C MET A 1 45.30 3.38 2.17
N GLU A 2 44.40 4.23 2.65
CA GLU A 2 42.96 3.93 2.70
C GLU A 2 42.45 3.85 1.26
N GLY A 3 41.86 2.70 0.89
CA GLY A 3 41.22 2.53 -0.41
C GLY A 3 40.04 3.49 -0.55
N PRO A 4 39.58 3.78 -1.78
CA PRO A 4 38.46 4.69 -1.96
C PRO A 4 37.26 4.12 -1.19
N LEU A 5 36.65 4.96 -0.36
CA LEU A 5 35.38 4.66 0.30
C LEU A 5 34.44 4.12 -0.79
N CYS A 6 34.00 2.87 -0.63
CA CYS A 6 33.01 2.28 -1.52
C CYS A 6 31.73 3.09 -1.31
N ASN A 7 31.40 3.99 -2.24
CA ASN A 7 30.15 4.74 -2.18
C ASN A 7 29.01 3.72 -2.19
N ASP A 8 28.21 3.67 -1.12
CA ASP A 8 27.00 2.87 -1.13
C ASP A 8 26.10 3.42 -2.24
N PRO A 9 25.50 2.58 -3.11
CA PRO A 9 24.49 3.04 -4.07
C PRO A 9 23.36 3.85 -3.41
N ALA A 10 23.09 3.64 -2.12
CA ALA A 10 22.15 4.43 -1.34
C ALA A 10 22.61 5.87 -1.06
N ASP A 11 23.91 6.15 -1.12
CA ASP A 11 24.51 7.48 -0.94
C ASP A 11 24.47 8.31 -2.24
N GLU A 12 24.01 7.74 -3.36
CA GLU A 12 23.81 8.47 -4.60
C GLU A 12 22.66 9.49 -4.44
N PRO A 13 22.85 10.78 -4.79
CA PRO A 13 21.80 11.79 -4.65
C PRO A 13 20.48 11.44 -5.36
N GLU A 14 20.58 10.75 -6.50
CA GLU A 14 19.42 10.26 -7.24
C GLU A 14 18.67 9.16 -6.48
N ALA A 15 19.38 8.28 -5.76
CA ALA A 15 18.74 7.26 -4.93
C ALA A 15 17.90 7.88 -3.80
N HIS A 16 18.41 8.96 -3.18
CA HIS A 16 17.64 9.70 -2.18
C HIS A 16 16.39 10.35 -2.79
N ALA A 17 16.53 11.04 -3.94
CA ALA A 17 15.41 11.67 -4.64
C ALA A 17 14.34 10.65 -5.07
N LEU A 18 14.75 9.46 -5.54
CA LEU A 18 13.85 8.36 -5.87
C LEU A 18 13.11 7.85 -4.63
N CYS A 19 13.77 7.71 -3.50
CA CYS A 19 13.15 7.29 -2.24
C CYS A 19 12.12 8.33 -1.75
N GLU A 20 12.46 9.61 -1.78
CA GLU A 20 11.53 10.69 -1.42
C GLU A 20 10.31 10.73 -2.35
N LEU A 21 10.52 10.62 -3.67
CA LEU A 21 9.43 10.58 -4.63
C LEU A 21 8.55 9.35 -4.43
N ALA A 22 9.14 8.18 -4.14
CA ALA A 22 8.40 6.97 -3.82
C ALA A 22 7.52 7.16 -2.58
N ALA A 23 8.03 7.77 -1.51
CA ALA A 23 7.26 8.08 -0.31
C ALA A 23 6.05 8.98 -0.62
N HIS A 24 6.23 10.02 -1.44
CA HIS A 24 5.11 10.86 -1.90
C HIS A 24 4.08 10.08 -2.73
N ILE A 25 4.53 9.21 -3.64
CA ILE A 25 3.65 8.34 -4.43
C ILE A 25 2.87 7.40 -3.50
N HIS A 26 3.51 6.83 -2.48
CA HIS A 26 2.86 5.97 -1.49
C HIS A 26 1.79 6.73 -0.70
N ALA A 27 2.13 7.92 -0.17
CA ALA A 27 1.17 8.77 0.53
C ALA A 27 -0.03 9.16 -0.34
N ALA A 28 0.20 9.51 -1.61
CA ALA A 28 -0.87 9.81 -2.57
C ALA A 28 -1.70 8.56 -2.90
N THR A 29 -1.08 7.38 -2.98
CA THR A 29 -1.77 6.11 -3.22
C THR A 29 -2.63 5.72 -2.02
N ALA A 30 -2.16 5.96 -0.79
CA ALA A 30 -2.94 5.80 0.43
C ALA A 30 -4.19 6.68 0.37
N GLU A 31 -4.03 7.94 -0.02
CA GLU A 31 -5.16 8.85 -0.24
C GLU A 31 -6.17 8.34 -1.24
N PHE A 32 -5.65 7.96 -2.39
CA PHE A 32 -6.46 7.47 -3.48
C PHE A 32 -7.26 6.24 -3.05
N SER A 33 -6.61 5.28 -2.39
CA SER A 33 -7.26 4.05 -1.92
C SER A 33 -8.41 4.31 -0.94
N GLU A 34 -8.23 5.21 0.03
CA GLU A 34 -9.29 5.58 0.99
C GLU A 34 -10.47 6.27 0.30
N ARG A 35 -10.19 7.22 -0.61
CA ARG A 35 -11.23 7.92 -1.37
C ARG A 35 -12.00 6.96 -2.27
N VAL A 36 -11.29 6.04 -2.92
CA VAL A 36 -11.87 4.99 -3.76
C VAL A 36 -12.74 4.03 -2.93
N ALA A 37 -12.29 3.61 -1.76
CA ALA A 37 -13.09 2.76 -0.88
C ALA A 37 -14.36 3.47 -0.40
N ALA A 38 -14.27 4.76 -0.04
CA ALA A 38 -15.44 5.55 0.31
C ALA A 38 -16.39 5.78 -0.88
N PHE A 39 -15.84 5.90 -2.10
CA PHE A 39 -16.60 6.01 -3.35
C PHE A 39 -17.32 4.69 -3.70
N ASP A 40 -16.66 3.56 -3.53
CA ASP A 40 -17.22 2.21 -3.71
C ASP A 40 -18.34 1.93 -2.69
N LEU A 41 -18.11 2.24 -1.40
CA LEU A 41 -19.09 2.06 -0.33
C LEU A 41 -20.41 2.80 -0.60
N ARG A 42 -20.34 3.98 -1.21
CA ARG A 42 -21.52 4.78 -1.58
C ARG A 42 -22.15 4.36 -2.91
N ASN A 43 -21.59 3.36 -3.60
CA ASN A 43 -21.95 3.00 -4.98
C ASN A 43 -21.95 4.21 -5.95
N ALA A 44 -21.10 5.21 -5.69
CA ALA A 44 -21.09 6.48 -6.42
C ALA A 44 -20.48 6.37 -7.84
N TRP A 45 -19.95 5.20 -8.18
CA TRP A 45 -19.54 4.81 -9.53
C TRP A 45 -20.72 4.43 -10.44
N GLY A 46 -21.93 4.28 -9.88
CA GLY A 46 -23.12 3.82 -10.59
C GLY A 46 -23.48 4.70 -11.78
N GLY A 47 -23.74 4.06 -12.92
CA GLY A 47 -24.12 4.70 -14.19
C GLY A 47 -24.41 3.65 -15.25
N ALA A 48 -25.08 4.04 -16.35
CA ALA A 48 -25.44 3.11 -17.41
C ALA A 48 -24.19 2.39 -17.97
N GLY A 49 -24.18 1.06 -17.89
CA GLY A 49 -23.09 0.22 -18.41
C GLY A 49 -21.90 0.00 -17.46
N ILE A 50 -21.87 0.64 -16.28
CA ILE A 50 -20.79 0.43 -15.30
C ILE A 50 -21.18 -0.69 -14.33
N ARG A 51 -20.31 -1.73 -14.24
CA ARG A 51 -20.62 -2.99 -13.54
C ARG A 51 -20.02 -3.10 -12.13
N SER A 52 -19.07 -2.24 -11.79
CA SER A 52 -18.39 -2.20 -10.46
C SER A 52 -17.50 -0.95 -10.36
N CYS A 53 -17.07 -0.59 -9.15
CA CYS A 53 -16.06 0.46 -8.97
C CYS A 53 -14.74 0.13 -9.68
N ALA A 54 -14.31 -1.14 -9.69
CA ALA A 54 -13.10 -1.53 -10.44
C ALA A 54 -13.27 -1.31 -11.97
N HIS A 55 -14.46 -1.55 -12.51
CA HIS A 55 -14.77 -1.22 -13.91
C HIS A 55 -14.73 0.29 -14.14
N TRP A 56 -15.28 1.09 -13.22
CA TRP A 56 -15.22 2.55 -13.28
C TRP A 56 -13.76 3.04 -13.29
N LEU A 57 -12.92 2.52 -12.39
CA LEU A 57 -11.49 2.87 -12.32
C LEU A 57 -10.74 2.51 -13.60
N SER A 58 -11.12 1.43 -14.27
CA SER A 58 -10.50 1.06 -15.54
C SER A 58 -10.78 2.03 -16.67
N ILE A 59 -11.97 2.66 -16.67
CA ILE A 59 -12.37 3.62 -17.70
C ILE A 59 -11.81 5.02 -17.38
N TYR A 60 -11.91 5.46 -16.13
CA TYR A 60 -11.71 6.86 -15.77
C TYR A 60 -10.40 7.14 -15.05
N ALA A 61 -9.73 6.12 -14.51
CA ALA A 61 -8.51 6.28 -13.72
C ALA A 61 -7.33 5.42 -14.24
N GLY A 62 -7.51 4.69 -15.35
CA GLY A 62 -6.43 3.97 -16.03
C GLY A 62 -5.92 2.72 -15.30
N PHE A 63 -6.66 2.18 -14.34
CA PHE A 63 -6.26 0.97 -13.61
C PHE A 63 -6.81 -0.31 -14.24
N ASP A 64 -6.00 -1.36 -14.29
CA ASP A 64 -6.55 -2.68 -14.57
C ASP A 64 -7.44 -3.18 -13.42
N PHE A 65 -8.21 -4.24 -13.68
CA PHE A 65 -9.11 -4.80 -12.66
C PHE A 65 -8.39 -5.31 -11.41
N PRO A 66 -7.28 -6.07 -11.50
CA PRO A 66 -6.56 -6.53 -10.32
C PRO A 66 -6.07 -5.38 -9.43
N THR A 67 -5.48 -4.34 -10.01
CA THR A 67 -4.97 -3.17 -9.28
C THR A 67 -6.11 -2.38 -8.68
N GLY A 68 -7.17 -2.09 -9.46
CA GLY A 68 -8.35 -1.39 -8.98
C GLY A 68 -9.02 -2.09 -7.79
N ARG A 69 -9.20 -3.41 -7.86
CA ARG A 69 -9.72 -4.21 -6.72
C ARG A 69 -8.78 -4.19 -5.53
N GLY A 70 -7.47 -4.23 -5.76
CA GLY A 70 -6.46 -4.10 -4.71
C GLY A 70 -6.58 -2.79 -3.94
N LEU A 71 -6.67 -1.67 -4.66
CA LEU A 71 -6.83 -0.34 -4.07
C LEU A 71 -8.13 -0.21 -3.27
N ILE A 72 -9.26 -0.70 -3.81
CA ILE A 72 -10.54 -0.72 -3.10
C ILE A 72 -10.42 -1.52 -1.79
N ALA A 73 -9.88 -2.74 -1.86
CA ALA A 73 -9.77 -3.63 -0.71
C ALA A 73 -8.84 -3.07 0.39
N VAL A 74 -7.69 -2.49 -0.01
CA VAL A 74 -6.78 -1.83 0.93
C VAL A 74 -7.48 -0.65 1.60
N GLY A 75 -8.04 0.27 0.82
CA GLY A 75 -8.72 1.43 1.37
C GLY A 75 -9.87 1.08 2.32
N ALA A 76 -10.62 0.01 2.04
CA ALA A 76 -11.67 -0.48 2.93
C ALA A 76 -11.12 -1.02 4.26
N ALA A 77 -9.98 -1.72 4.22
CA ALA A 77 -9.35 -2.28 5.42
C ALA A 77 -8.71 -1.21 6.33
N LEU A 78 -8.19 -0.11 5.76
CA LEU A 78 -7.52 0.96 6.52
C LEU A 78 -8.43 1.63 7.56
N GLY A 79 -9.75 1.55 7.42
CA GLY A 79 -10.68 2.05 8.43
C GLY A 79 -10.60 1.31 9.78
N ALA A 80 -10.13 0.06 9.78
CA ALA A 80 -9.96 -0.76 10.97
C ALA A 80 -8.49 -0.91 11.41
N LEU A 81 -7.55 -0.29 10.67
CA LEU A 81 -6.11 -0.42 10.85
C LEU A 81 -5.45 0.98 10.90
N PRO A 82 -5.73 1.78 11.96
CA PRO A 82 -5.26 3.16 12.05
C PRO A 82 -3.73 3.31 12.01
N LEU A 83 -2.96 2.37 12.56
CA LEU A 83 -1.48 2.44 12.50
C LEU A 83 -0.97 2.14 11.08
N THR A 84 -1.54 1.12 10.43
CA THR A 84 -1.22 0.81 9.03
C THR A 84 -1.58 1.99 8.11
N ARG A 85 -2.74 2.60 8.35
CA ARG A 85 -3.20 3.79 7.64
C ARG A 85 -2.23 4.94 7.80
N ALA A 86 -1.83 5.25 9.04
CA ALA A 86 -0.90 6.34 9.32
C ALA A 86 0.44 6.13 8.58
N ALA A 87 1.04 4.94 8.70
CA ALA A 87 2.31 4.64 8.06
C ALA A 87 2.24 4.64 6.52
N PHE A 88 1.11 4.24 5.95
CA PHE A 88 0.91 4.35 4.50
C PHE A 88 0.73 5.82 4.07
N ARG A 89 0.00 6.62 4.86
CA ARG A 89 -0.24 8.05 4.61
C ARG A 89 1.02 8.91 4.74
N THR A 90 1.99 8.51 5.55
CA THR A 90 3.30 9.18 5.65
C THR A 90 4.31 8.68 4.61
N GLY A 91 3.96 7.67 3.81
CA GLY A 91 4.84 7.08 2.80
C GLY A 91 5.85 6.06 3.34
N GLU A 92 5.79 5.72 4.64
CA GLU A 92 6.63 4.68 5.26
C GLU A 92 6.31 3.28 4.74
N LEU A 93 5.05 3.03 4.39
CA LEU A 93 4.61 1.79 3.75
C LEU A 93 4.27 2.02 2.28
N SER A 94 4.69 1.10 1.42
CA SER A 94 4.20 1.03 0.04
C SER A 94 2.81 0.39 -0.01
N LEU A 95 2.13 0.52 -1.16
CA LEU A 95 0.85 -0.16 -1.41
C LEU A 95 0.96 -1.68 -1.19
N ASP A 96 2.05 -2.30 -1.63
CA ASP A 96 2.25 -3.74 -1.47
C ASP A 96 2.38 -4.14 0.00
N LYS A 97 3.12 -3.35 0.79
CA LYS A 97 3.24 -3.56 2.24
C LYS A 97 1.90 -3.37 2.93
N ALA A 98 1.20 -2.27 2.66
CA ALA A 98 -0.12 -1.99 3.22
C ALA A 98 -1.13 -3.11 2.86
N ARG A 99 -1.07 -3.63 1.63
CA ARG A 99 -1.91 -4.75 1.18
C ARG A 99 -1.59 -6.06 1.88
N ALA A 100 -0.31 -6.34 2.13
CA ALA A 100 0.10 -7.50 2.89
C ALA A 100 -0.44 -7.41 4.33
N LEU A 101 -0.26 -6.28 5.01
CA LEU A 101 -0.73 -6.06 6.38
C LEU A 101 -2.26 -6.12 6.47
N ALA A 102 -2.97 -5.43 5.58
CA ALA A 102 -4.44 -5.43 5.51
C ALA A 102 -5.08 -6.82 5.37
N SER A 103 -4.28 -7.83 4.99
CA SER A 103 -4.75 -9.20 4.78
C SER A 103 -4.59 -10.12 5.99
N VAL A 104 -3.92 -9.68 7.05
CA VAL A 104 -3.64 -10.49 8.25
C VAL A 104 -3.85 -9.72 9.55
N ALA A 105 -3.52 -8.42 9.56
CA ALA A 105 -3.56 -7.58 10.74
C ALA A 105 -5.01 -7.28 11.18
N THR A 106 -5.15 -7.06 12.46
CA THR A 106 -6.35 -6.60 13.16
C THR A 106 -5.98 -5.40 14.02
N ALA A 107 -6.98 -4.65 14.51
CA ALA A 107 -6.72 -3.54 15.42
C ALA A 107 -5.96 -3.95 16.71
N ALA A 108 -6.01 -5.24 17.09
CA ALA A 108 -5.37 -5.74 18.31
C ALA A 108 -3.88 -6.08 18.12
N ASP A 109 -3.43 -6.35 16.89
CA ASP A 109 -2.07 -6.81 16.60
C ASP A 109 -1.36 -6.00 15.50
N GLU A 110 -2.00 -4.96 14.94
CA GLU A 110 -1.42 -4.19 13.84
C GLU A 110 -0.11 -3.48 14.20
N GLU A 111 0.13 -3.16 15.46
CA GLU A 111 1.38 -2.52 15.91
C GLU A 111 2.61 -3.36 15.53
N GLY A 112 2.64 -4.64 15.92
CA GLY A 112 3.75 -5.54 15.59
C GLY A 112 3.86 -5.82 14.08
N TRP A 113 2.73 -5.82 13.37
CA TRP A 113 2.74 -5.95 11.91
C TRP A 113 3.34 -4.73 11.21
N VAL A 114 3.05 -3.52 11.70
CA VAL A 114 3.62 -2.28 11.16
C VAL A 114 5.11 -2.18 11.45
N GLU A 115 5.56 -2.61 12.63
CA GLU A 115 7.00 -2.72 12.96
C GLU A 115 7.73 -3.61 11.94
N LEU A 116 7.23 -4.83 11.72
CA LEU A 116 7.76 -5.71 10.67
C LEU A 116 7.69 -5.07 9.28
N GLY A 117 6.62 -4.32 9.01
CA GLY A 117 6.44 -3.61 7.76
C GLY A 117 7.51 -2.55 7.48
N ARG A 118 8.07 -1.92 8.51
CA ARG A 118 9.14 -0.93 8.39
C ARG A 118 10.49 -1.57 8.09
N GLU A 119 10.77 -2.72 8.70
CA GLU A 119 12.07 -3.38 8.61
C GLU A 119 12.20 -4.29 7.38
N LEU A 120 11.10 -4.92 6.94
CA LEU A 120 11.13 -5.91 5.87
C LEU A 120 10.90 -5.30 4.49
N THR A 121 11.46 -5.94 3.47
CA THR A 121 11.07 -5.66 2.08
C THR A 121 9.61 -6.07 1.85
N ALA A 122 8.94 -5.45 0.86
CA ALA A 122 7.56 -5.80 0.51
C ALA A 122 7.40 -7.29 0.16
N GLY A 123 8.40 -7.90 -0.49
CA GLY A 123 8.41 -9.32 -0.84
C GLY A 123 8.51 -10.24 0.38
N GLN A 124 9.39 -9.94 1.34
CA GLN A 124 9.50 -10.68 2.60
C GLN A 124 8.20 -10.58 3.42
N LEU A 125 7.68 -9.37 3.59
CA LEU A 125 6.44 -9.14 4.33
C LEU A 125 5.25 -9.86 3.68
N SER A 126 5.11 -9.76 2.36
CA SER A 126 4.06 -10.46 1.60
C SER A 126 4.14 -11.98 1.78
N ARG A 127 5.36 -12.55 1.80
CA ARG A 127 5.57 -13.98 2.05
C ARG A 127 5.13 -14.38 3.46
N ILE A 128 5.52 -13.63 4.48
CA ILE A 128 5.16 -13.91 5.88
C ILE A 128 3.64 -13.81 6.08
N CYS A 129 3.01 -12.73 5.61
CA CYS A 129 1.56 -12.54 5.71
C CYS A 129 0.79 -13.68 5.01
N ARG A 130 1.25 -14.12 3.84
CA ARG A 130 0.65 -15.26 3.14
C ARG A 130 0.72 -16.55 3.96
N LEU A 131 1.89 -16.86 4.54
CA LEU A 131 2.07 -18.06 5.37
C LEU A 131 1.22 -18.01 6.63
N TYR A 132 1.18 -16.85 7.30
CA TYR A 132 0.33 -16.64 8.47
C TYR A 132 -1.15 -16.92 8.16
N ARG A 133 -1.65 -16.39 7.04
CA ARG A 133 -3.04 -16.61 6.60
C ARG A 133 -3.36 -18.08 6.28
N GLN A 134 -2.38 -18.86 5.86
CA GLN A 134 -2.55 -20.29 5.57
C GLN A 134 -2.56 -21.17 6.83
N ALA A 135 -1.97 -20.67 7.93
CA ALA A 135 -1.89 -21.38 9.20
C ALA A 135 -3.04 -21.05 10.17
N ARG A 136 -3.81 -19.99 9.88
CA ARG A 136 -4.98 -19.53 10.63
C ARG A 136 -6.26 -20.18 10.11
#